data_AF-A0A537T4J0-F1
#
_entry.id   AF-A0A537T4J0-F1
#
_cell.length_a   1.000
_cell.length_b   1.000
_cell.length_c   1.000
_cell.angle_alpha   90.00
_cell.angle_beta   90.00
_cell.angle_gamma   90.00
#
_symmetry.space_group_name_H-M   'P 1'
#
loop_
_entity.id
_entity.type
_entity.pdbx_description
1 polymer ?
#
loop_
_entity_poly.entity_id
_entity_poly.type
_entity_poly.pdbx_seq_one_letter_code
_entity_poly.pdbx_strand_id
1 'polypeptide(L)'
;DYIDALGAMYADYDKVDHRTRVLAYLKAMDQLAQRYGDDDEAQIYYALALNVAAPPADKTYANQLKGAAILEKIWSRQPEHPGVAHYLIHLYDTPALAENGL
;
A
#
# COMPACT_ATOMS: atom_id res chain seq x y z
N ASP A 1 -16.44 1.72 -6.08
CA ASP A 1 -15.17 0.97 -6.10
C ASP A 1 -14.20 1.37 -4.99
N TYR A 2 -13.61 2.58 -4.97
CA TYR A 2 -12.69 2.99 -3.88
C TYR A 2 -13.31 2.92 -2.48
N ILE A 3 -14.50 3.51 -2.32
CA ILE A 3 -15.24 3.50 -1.04
C ILE A 3 -15.63 2.06 -0.66
N ASP A 4 -16.00 1.22 -1.63
CA ASP A 4 -16.33 -0.18 -1.36
C ASP A 4 -15.10 -0.97 -0.89
N ALA A 5 -13.94 -0.74 -1.53
CA ALA A 5 -12.68 -1.33 -1.12
C ALA A 5 -12.28 -0.88 0.30
N LEU A 6 -12.43 0.41 0.62
CA LEU A 6 -12.24 0.91 1.99
C LEU A 6 -13.25 0.29 2.96
N GLY A 7 -14.49 0.07 2.53
CA GLY A 7 -15.54 -0.58 3.31
C GLY A 7 -15.14 -1.95 3.85
N ALA A 8 -14.30 -2.70 3.13
CA ALA A 8 -13.77 -3.99 3.59
C ALA A 8 -12.96 -3.89 4.90
N MET A 9 -12.35 -2.73 5.19
CA MET A 9 -11.65 -2.48 6.46
C MET A 9 -12.62 -2.29 7.63
N TYR A 10 -13.84 -1.82 7.36
CA TYR A 10 -14.80 -1.41 8.40
C TYR A 10 -15.99 -2.35 8.56
N ALA A 11 -16.16 -3.33 7.66
CA ALA A 11 -17.17 -4.36 7.80
C ALA A 11 -16.98 -5.16 9.11
N ASP A 12 -18.05 -5.27 9.90
CA ASP A 12 -18.09 -5.99 11.18
C ASP A 12 -16.90 -5.65 12.11
N TYR A 13 -16.48 -4.38 12.14
CA TYR A 13 -15.28 -3.94 12.88
C TYR A 13 -15.36 -4.22 14.40
N ASP A 14 -16.56 -4.41 14.92
CA ASP A 14 -16.87 -4.76 16.31
C ASP A 14 -16.75 -6.27 16.58
N LYS A 15 -16.70 -7.11 15.55
CA LYS A 15 -16.68 -8.59 15.65
C LYS A 15 -15.43 -9.22 15.05
N VAL A 16 -14.77 -8.56 14.11
CA VAL A 16 -13.61 -9.08 13.37
C VAL A 16 -12.34 -8.33 13.79
N ASP A 17 -11.29 -9.10 14.09
CA ASP A 17 -10.02 -8.54 14.55
C ASP A 17 -9.37 -7.64 13.49
N HIS A 18 -8.52 -6.72 13.96
CA HIS A 18 -7.89 -5.71 13.10
C HIS A 18 -7.05 -6.31 11.97
N ARG A 19 -6.32 -7.40 12.23
CA ARG A 19 -5.42 -8.01 11.24
C ARG A 19 -6.22 -8.59 10.08
N THR A 20 -7.31 -9.29 10.39
CA THR A 20 -8.21 -9.85 9.39
C THR A 20 -8.84 -8.76 8.52
N ARG A 21 -9.26 -7.64 9.12
CA ARG A 21 -9.81 -6.48 8.38
C ARG A 21 -8.78 -5.81 7.48
N VAL A 22 -7.53 -5.65 7.93
CA VAL A 22 -6.43 -5.14 7.10
C VAL A 22 -6.15 -6.06 5.91
N LEU A 23 -6.23 -7.38 6.08
CA LEU A 23 -6.07 -8.33 4.96
C LEU A 23 -7.24 -8.27 3.97
N ALA A 24 -8.47 -8.09 4.45
CA ALA A 24 -9.62 -7.88 3.59
C ALA A 24 -9.49 -6.59 2.77
N TYR A 25 -9.05 -5.50 3.41
CA TYR A 25 -8.73 -4.23 2.75
C TYR A 25 -7.63 -4.38 1.70
N LEU A 26 -6.51 -5.04 2.04
CA LEU A 26 -5.43 -5.31 1.10
C LEU A 26 -5.94 -6.04 -0.15
N LYS A 27 -6.75 -7.10 0.05
CA LYS A 27 -7.32 -7.87 -1.06
C LYS A 27 -8.24 -7.01 -1.92
N ALA A 28 -9.06 -6.16 -1.31
CA ALA A 28 -9.96 -5.27 -2.05
C ALA A 28 -9.18 -4.21 -2.86
N MET A 29 -8.10 -3.66 -2.29
CA MET A 29 -7.22 -2.72 -3.00
C MET A 29 -6.41 -3.39 -4.11
N ASP A 30 -5.98 -4.64 -3.95
CA ASP A 30 -5.37 -5.43 -5.02
C ASP A 30 -6.34 -5.60 -6.21
N GLN A 31 -7.59 -5.97 -5.93
CA GLN A 31 -8.63 -6.10 -6.96
C GLN A 31 -8.95 -4.77 -7.65
N LEU A 32 -8.96 -3.67 -6.88
CA LEU A 32 -9.15 -2.32 -7.40
C LEU A 32 -8.02 -1.93 -8.36
N ALA A 33 -6.76 -2.11 -7.92
CA ALA A 33 -5.58 -1.81 -8.73
C ALA A 33 -5.51 -2.67 -10.00
N GLN A 34 -5.94 -3.93 -9.94
CA GLN A 34 -6.04 -4.78 -11.15
C GLN A 34 -7.12 -4.30 -12.11
N ARG A 35 -8.27 -3.83 -11.59
CA ARG A 35 -9.36 -3.29 -12.42
C ARG A 35 -9.00 -1.97 -13.07
N TYR A 36 -8.24 -1.13 -12.36
CA TYR A 36 -7.84 0.20 -12.79
C TYR A 36 -6.31 0.29 -12.93
N GLY A 37 -5.75 -0.52 -13.83
CA GLY A 37 -4.30 -0.62 -14.04
C GLY A 37 -3.63 0.68 -14.48
N ASP A 38 -4.37 1.53 -15.19
CA ASP A 38 -3.88 2.82 -15.70
C ASP A 38 -4.17 4.00 -14.75
N ASP A 39 -4.85 3.75 -13.62
CA ASP A 39 -5.16 4.76 -12.60
C ASP A 39 -4.06 4.76 -11.54
N ASP A 40 -3.23 5.80 -11.56
CA ASP A 40 -2.11 5.94 -10.62
C ASP A 40 -2.57 6.00 -9.17
N GLU A 41 -3.74 6.57 -8.87
CA GLU A 41 -4.28 6.61 -7.51
C GLU A 41 -4.63 5.19 -7.02
N ALA A 42 -5.20 4.35 -7.88
CA ALA A 42 -5.50 2.96 -7.53
C ALA A 42 -4.22 2.19 -7.19
N GLN A 43 -3.16 2.39 -7.97
CA GLN A 43 -1.85 1.79 -7.73
C GLN A 43 -1.21 2.32 -6.44
N ILE A 44 -1.32 3.63 -6.18
CA ILE A 44 -0.84 4.26 -4.95
C ILE A 44 -1.54 3.66 -3.73
N TYR A 45 -2.88 3.65 -3.70
CA TYR A 45 -3.62 3.10 -2.56
C TYR A 45 -3.34 1.61 -2.33
N TYR A 46 -3.08 0.84 -3.39
CA TYR A 46 -2.63 -0.54 -3.25
C TYR A 46 -1.23 -0.65 -2.63
N ALA A 47 -0.27 0.19 -3.03
CA ALA A 47 1.05 0.26 -2.40
C ALA A 47 0.96 0.60 -0.90
N LEU A 48 0.07 1.51 -0.52
CA LEU A 48 -0.18 1.84 0.88
C LEU A 48 -0.78 0.65 1.64
N ALA A 49 -1.77 -0.03 1.03
CA ALA A 49 -2.39 -1.20 1.64
C ALA A 49 -1.37 -2.34 1.86
N LEU A 50 -0.43 -2.53 0.94
CA LEU A 50 0.69 -3.47 1.12
C LEU A 50 1.51 -3.12 2.36
N ASN A 51 1.89 -1.84 2.53
CA ASN A 51 2.66 -1.39 3.69
C ASN A 51 1.90 -1.61 5.00
N VAL A 52 0.63 -1.18 5.06
CA VAL A 52 -0.23 -1.34 6.24
C VAL A 52 -0.41 -2.82 6.62
N ALA A 53 -0.46 -3.71 5.63
CA ALA A 53 -0.65 -5.14 5.84
C ALA A 53 0.65 -5.93 6.07
N ALA A 54 1.82 -5.28 6.02
CA ALA A 54 3.12 -5.91 6.16
C ALA A 54 3.26 -6.57 7.55
N PRO A 55 3.57 -7.88 7.63
CA PRO A 55 3.80 -8.54 8.91
C PRO A 55 5.07 -8.00 9.59
N PRO A 56 5.03 -7.58 10.86
CA PRO A 56 6.23 -7.08 11.57
C PRO A 56 7.37 -8.11 11.69
N ALA A 57 7.00 -9.39 11.66
CA ALA A 57 7.92 -10.53 11.72
C ALA A 57 8.56 -10.87 10.37
N ASP A 58 8.02 -10.37 9.25
CA ASP A 58 8.62 -10.59 7.93
C ASP A 58 9.81 -9.64 7.73
N LYS A 59 11.02 -10.22 7.74
CA LYS A 59 12.29 -9.51 7.53
C LYS A 59 12.77 -9.56 6.09
N THR A 60 11.99 -10.14 5.18
CA THR A 60 12.21 -9.99 3.74
C THR A 60 11.65 -8.67 3.21
N TYR A 61 10.78 -8.02 3.99
CA TYR A 61 10.12 -6.76 3.67
C TYR A 61 9.41 -6.79 2.31
N ALA A 62 8.87 -7.97 1.94
CA ALA A 62 8.35 -8.22 0.59
C ALA A 62 7.21 -7.26 0.21
N ASN A 63 6.31 -6.96 1.15
CA ASN A 63 5.22 -6.01 0.91
C ASN A 63 5.73 -4.58 0.71
N GLN A 64 6.68 -4.14 1.54
CA GLN A 64 7.28 -2.82 1.43
C GLN A 64 7.99 -2.63 0.09
N LEU A 65 8.86 -3.59 -0.28
CA LEU A 65 9.58 -3.56 -1.55
C LEU A 65 8.62 -3.62 -2.75
N LYS A 66 7.54 -4.40 -2.66
CA LYS A 66 6.50 -4.43 -3.70
C LYS A 66 5.80 -3.09 -3.83
N GLY A 67 5.40 -2.47 -2.72
CA GLY A 67 4.77 -1.15 -2.72
C GLY A 67 5.71 -0.08 -3.28
N ALA A 68 6.99 -0.11 -2.90
CA ALA A 68 7.97 0.87 -3.35
C ALA A 68 8.22 0.75 -4.86
N ALA A 69 8.37 -0.46 -5.40
CA ALA A 69 8.53 -0.69 -6.83
C ALA A 69 7.32 -0.18 -7.67
N ILE A 70 6.12 -0.12 -7.09
CA ILE A 70 4.95 0.51 -7.72
C ILE A 70 5.14 2.03 -7.70
N LEU A 71 5.42 2.60 -6.51
CA LEU A 71 5.50 4.04 -6.33
C LEU A 71 6.69 4.69 -7.06
N GLU A 72 7.84 4.03 -7.16
CA GLU A 72 9.01 4.55 -7.90
C GLU A 72 8.70 4.80 -9.38
N LYS A 73 7.91 3.91 -10.00
CA LYS A 73 7.46 4.07 -11.39
C LYS A 73 6.52 5.26 -11.55
N ILE A 74 5.66 5.49 -10.56
CA ILE A 74 4.75 6.64 -10.55
C ILE A 74 5.54 7.92 -10.30
N TRP A 75 6.47 7.91 -9.34
CA TRP A 75 7.31 9.05 -9.00
C TRP A 75 8.16 9.52 -10.19
N SER A 76 8.73 8.58 -10.95
CA SER A 76 9.48 8.91 -12.16
C SER A 76 8.64 9.62 -13.22
N ARG A 77 7.34 9.32 -13.33
CA ARG A 77 6.41 9.98 -14.26
C ARG A 77 5.79 11.25 -13.69
N GLN A 78 5.60 11.30 -12.37
CA GLN A 78 4.94 12.37 -11.64
C GLN A 78 5.78 12.81 -10.43
N PRO A 79 6.94 13.46 -10.64
CA PRO A 79 7.85 13.82 -9.56
C PRO A 79 7.25 14.80 -8.55
N GLU A 80 6.28 15.61 -8.98
CA GLU A 80 5.57 16.60 -8.16
C GLU A 80 4.25 16.06 -7.57
N HIS A 81 3.99 14.75 -7.66
CA HIS A 81 2.78 14.18 -7.06
C HIS A 81 2.79 14.41 -5.54
N PRO A 82 1.73 15.00 -4.95
CA PRO A 82 1.77 15.51 -3.58
C PRO A 82 1.96 14.41 -2.52
N GLY A 83 1.59 13.16 -2.83
CA GLY A 83 1.70 12.03 -1.89
C GLY A 83 2.83 11.02 -2.15
N VAL A 84 3.35 10.89 -3.37
CA VAL A 84 4.15 9.70 -3.73
C VAL A 84 5.49 9.66 -3.00
N ALA A 85 6.18 10.80 -2.92
CA ALA A 85 7.44 10.90 -2.18
C ALA A 85 7.25 10.59 -0.68
N HIS A 86 6.17 11.08 -0.07
CA HIS A 86 5.81 10.75 1.32
C HIS A 86 5.63 9.24 1.48
N TYR A 87 4.86 8.61 0.59
CA TYR A 87 4.57 7.19 0.71
C TYR A 87 5.77 6.29 0.45
N LEU A 88 6.71 6.71 -0.41
CA LEU A 88 8.01 6.05 -0.57
C LEU A 88 8.82 6.06 0.72
N ILE A 89 8.89 7.20 1.42
CA ILE A 89 9.53 7.28 2.74
C ILE A 89 8.93 6.23 3.68
N HIS A 90 7.59 6.16 3.79
CA HIS A 90 6.91 5.18 4.65
C HIS A 90 7.16 3.71 4.28
N LEU A 91 7.47 3.40 3.03
CA LEU A 91 7.82 2.04 2.61
C LEU A 91 9.27 1.69 2.97
N TYR A 92 10.14 2.70 3.10
CA TYR A 92 11.56 2.56 3.47
C TYR A 92 11.87 2.90 4.94
N ASP A 93 10.87 3.19 5.76
CA ASP A 93 10.95 3.52 7.21
C ASP A 93 11.38 2.33 8.10
N THR A 94 12.39 1.58 7.69
CA THR A 94 13.04 0.55 8.49
C THR A 94 14.57 0.62 8.31
N PRO A 95 15.37 0.36 9.36
CA PRO A 95 16.83 0.46 9.24
C PRO A 95 17.43 -0.38 8.10
N ALA A 96 16.83 -1.53 7.78
CA ALA A 96 17.30 -2.41 6.73
C ALA A 96 17.05 -1.89 5.32
N LEU A 97 16.14 -0.94 5.14
CA LEU A 97 15.78 -0.34 3.85
C LEU A 97 16.20 1.12 3.72
N ALA A 98 16.85 1.69 4.74
CA ALA A 98 17.14 3.12 4.83
C ALA A 98 18.01 3.65 3.67
N GLU A 99 18.88 2.81 3.08
CA GLU A 99 19.69 3.19 1.91
C GLU A 99 18.86 3.49 0.65
N ASN A 100 17.61 3.01 0.61
CA ASN A 100 16.67 3.29 -0.48
C ASN A 100 15.80 4.54 -0.21
N GLY A 101 15.93 5.17 0.97
CA GLY A 101 15.21 6.38 1.32
C GLY A 101 15.54 7.57 0.40
N LEU A 102 14.63 8.56 0.36
CA LEU A 102 14.75 9.78 -0.46
C LEU A 102 15.61 10.85 0.22
#